data_AF-A0A8T4NA97-F1
#
_entry.id   AF-A0A8T4NA97-F1
#
_cell.length_a   1.000
_cell.length_b   1.000
_cell.length_c   1.000
_cell.angle_alpha   90.00
_cell.angle_beta   90.00
_cell.angle_gamma   90.00
#
_symmetry.space_group_name_H-M   'P 1'
#
loop_
_entity.id
_entity.type
_entity.pdbx_description
1 polymer ?
#
loop_
_entity_poly.entity_id
_entity_poly.type
_entity_poly.pdbx_seq_one_letter_code
_entity_poly.pdbx_strand_id
1 'polypeptide(L)'
;MAWKKEKIDFKYNFKVYWEILKEHKSMFFALLFVTLTVEALLIVDKFLFKKIIDDGTEFIAGTIAQAVFVKTLFVLASVFIGISLIRTIGKWFNIHLLNVLDAQLIWELKRKYFNHILGLSHSFHTTHRTGSLISRLN
;
A
#
# COMPACT_ATOMS: atom_id res chain seq x y z
N MET A 1 -10.31 -40.24 9.68
CA MET A 1 -11.18 -39.11 10.05
C MET A 1 -11.34 -38.21 8.83
N ALA A 2 -12.54 -38.10 8.29
CA ALA A 2 -12.82 -37.20 7.17
C ALA A 2 -12.94 -35.76 7.72
N TRP A 3 -12.01 -34.88 7.31
CA TRP A 3 -12.05 -33.47 7.66
C TRP A 3 -13.31 -32.84 7.06
N LYS A 4 -14.32 -32.57 7.88
CA LYS A 4 -15.52 -31.83 7.49
C LYS A 4 -15.06 -30.41 7.17
N LYS A 5 -15.12 -30.00 5.89
CA LYS A 5 -14.82 -28.61 5.50
C LYS A 5 -15.85 -27.71 6.18
N GLU A 6 -15.44 -27.02 7.25
CA GLU A 6 -16.25 -25.98 7.85
C GLU A 6 -16.54 -24.92 6.78
N LYS A 7 -17.81 -24.52 6.65
CA LYS A 7 -18.19 -23.46 5.72
C LYS A 7 -17.64 -22.15 6.27
N ILE A 8 -16.64 -21.60 5.58
CA ILE A 8 -16.07 -20.30 5.92
C ILE A 8 -17.16 -19.25 5.67
N ASP A 9 -17.62 -18.60 6.75
CA ASP A 9 -18.49 -17.43 6.64
C ASP A 9 -17.64 -16.20 6.31
N PHE A 10 -17.48 -15.96 5.01
CA PHE A 10 -16.74 -14.81 4.50
C PHE A 10 -17.32 -13.48 4.98
N LYS A 11 -18.64 -13.39 5.14
CA LYS A 11 -19.31 -12.16 5.57
C LYS A 11 -18.94 -11.82 7.01
N TYR A 12 -18.96 -12.83 7.89
CA TYR A 12 -18.52 -12.66 9.28
C TYR A 12 -17.05 -12.28 9.36
N ASN A 13 -16.17 -13.00 8.67
CA ASN A 13 -14.73 -12.73 8.70
C ASN A 13 -14.39 -11.33 8.21
N PHE A 14 -15.00 -10.90 7.09
CA PHE A 14 -14.79 -9.56 6.55
C PHE A 14 -15.26 -8.48 7.52
N LYS A 15 -16.39 -8.69 8.21
CA LYS A 15 -16.88 -7.78 9.25
C LYS A 15 -15.87 -7.63 10.39
N VAL A 16 -15.28 -8.72 10.87
CA VAL A 16 -14.29 -8.69 11.96
C VAL A 16 -13.04 -7.90 11.54
N TYR A 17 -12.51 -8.14 10.33
CA TYR A 17 -11.37 -7.37 9.82
C TYR A 17 -11.71 -5.89 9.63
N TRP A 18 -12.91 -5.59 9.14
CA TRP A 18 -13.37 -4.22 8.94
C TRP A 18 -13.58 -3.46 10.26
N GLU A 19 -14.03 -4.13 11.32
CA GLU A 19 -14.17 -3.52 12.65
C GLU A 19 -12.82 -3.06 13.20
N ILE A 20 -11.76 -3.84 13.03
CA ILE A 20 -10.40 -3.49 13.46
C ILE A 20 -9.84 -2.36 12.58
N LEU A 21 -10.00 -2.46 11.26
CA LEU A 21 -9.57 -1.41 10.33
C LEU A 21 -10.30 -0.08 10.56
N LYS A 22 -11.56 -0.12 11.02
CA LYS A 22 -12.39 1.07 11.27
C LYS A 22 -11.80 1.97 12.36
N GLU A 23 -11.04 1.44 13.31
CA GLU A 23 -10.35 2.21 14.34
C GLU A 23 -9.25 3.10 13.73
N HIS A 24 -8.64 2.65 12.63
CA HIS A 24 -7.51 3.31 11.94
C HIS A 24 -7.88 3.97 10.60
N LYS A 25 -9.15 4.36 10.41
CA LYS A 25 -9.66 4.92 9.13
C LYS A 25 -8.82 6.05 8.55
N SER A 26 -8.39 6.99 9.38
CA SER A 26 -7.61 8.15 8.90
C SER A 26 -6.29 7.72 8.28
N MET A 27 -5.59 6.76 8.88
CA MET A 27 -4.35 6.21 8.33
C MET A 27 -4.61 5.40 7.05
N PHE A 28 -5.69 4.62 7.02
CA PHE A 28 -6.08 3.87 5.82
C PHE A 28 -6.40 4.81 4.64
N PHE A 29 -7.18 5.87 4.87
CA PHE A 29 -7.48 6.86 3.83
C PHE A 29 -6.24 7.66 3.41
N ALA A 30 -5.36 8.02 4.35
CA ALA A 30 -4.09 8.67 4.03
C ALA A 30 -3.21 7.77 3.16
N LEU A 31 -3.10 6.47 3.48
CA LEU A 31 -2.37 5.50 2.69
C LEU A 31 -2.95 5.39 1.28
N LEU A 32 -4.27 5.24 1.14
CA LEU A 32 -4.94 5.21 -0.16
C LEU A 32 -4.67 6.48 -0.97
N PHE A 33 -4.77 7.65 -0.35
CA PHE A 33 -4.52 8.92 -1.01
C PHE A 33 -3.08 9.04 -1.52
N VAL A 34 -2.10 8.64 -0.69
CA VAL A 34 -0.68 8.62 -1.07
C VAL A 34 -0.45 7.62 -2.20
N THR A 35 -1.00 6.40 -2.12
CA THR A 35 -0.89 5.39 -3.19
C THR A 35 -1.43 5.93 -4.50
N LEU A 36 -2.65 6.47 -4.50
CA LEU A 36 -3.27 7.02 -5.71
C LEU A 36 -2.46 8.17 -6.31
N THR A 37 -1.90 9.04 -5.47
CA THR A 37 -1.04 10.14 -5.93
C THR A 37 0.23 9.62 -6.58
N VAL A 38 0.91 8.65 -5.95
CA VAL A 38 2.14 8.03 -6.47
C VAL A 38 1.88 7.31 -7.80
N GLU A 39 0.77 6.59 -7.91
CA GLU A 39 0.37 5.89 -9.14
C GLU A 39 -0.01 6.87 -10.25
N ALA A 40 -0.71 7.97 -9.93
CA ALA A 40 -1.04 9.01 -10.90
C ALA A 40 0.22 9.66 -11.50
N LEU A 41 1.28 9.84 -10.70
CA LEU A 41 2.56 10.37 -11.18
C LEU A 41 3.23 9.46 -12.23
N LEU A 42 2.95 8.14 -12.26
CA LEU A 42 3.48 7.25 -13.30
C LEU A 42 2.89 7.54 -14.69
N ILE A 43 1.69 8.12 -14.75
CA ILE A 43 1.07 8.51 -16.02
C ILE A 43 1.85 9.67 -16.65
N VAL A 44 2.43 10.55 -15.83
CA VAL A 44 3.19 11.71 -16.29
C VAL A 44 4.44 11.30 -17.08
N ASP A 45 5.11 10.21 -16.68
CA ASP A 45 6.27 9.69 -17.42
C ASP A 45 5.92 9.38 -18.88
N LYS A 46 4.77 8.74 -19.12
CA LYS A 46 4.32 8.42 -20.49
C LYS A 46 4.09 9.67 -21.32
N PHE A 47 3.53 10.72 -20.70
CA PHE A 47 3.29 12.00 -21.36
C PHE A 47 4.62 12.71 -21.70
N LEU A 48 5.58 12.72 -20.77
CA LEU A 48 6.91 13.29 -21.00
C LEU A 48 7.62 12.57 -22.14
N PHE A 49 7.61 11.22 -22.16
CA PHE A 49 8.19 10.44 -23.24
C PHE A 49 7.53 10.73 -24.59
N LYS A 50 6.21 10.84 -24.64
CA LYS A 50 5.49 11.24 -25.86
C LYS A 50 6.01 12.59 -26.37
N LYS A 51 6.13 13.58 -25.49
CA LYS A 51 6.60 14.92 -25.87
C LYS A 51 8.04 14.91 -26.42
N ILE A 52 8.91 14.10 -25.85
CA ILE A 52 10.29 13.91 -26.36
C ILE A 52 10.27 13.32 -27.78
N ILE A 53 9.42 12.32 -28.05
CA ILE A 53 9.31 11.70 -29.36
C ILE A 53 8.75 12.70 -30.39
N ASP A 54 7.67 13.39 -30.05
CA ASP A 54 7.02 14.38 -30.93
C ASP A 54 8.01 15.51 -31.29
N ASP A 55 8.65 16.13 -30.29
CA ASP A 55 9.64 17.19 -30.51
C ASP A 55 10.88 16.69 -31.27
N GLY A 56 11.25 15.42 -31.06
CA GLY A 56 12.33 14.76 -31.80
C GLY A 56 12.01 14.55 -33.27
N THR A 57 10.76 14.16 -33.59
CA THR A 57 10.30 14.04 -34.98
C THR A 57 10.21 15.39 -35.69
N GLU A 58 9.75 16.44 -35.00
CA GLU A 58 9.71 17.81 -35.55
C GLU A 58 11.11 18.41 -35.76
N PHE A 59 12.10 18.02 -34.95
CA PHE A 59 13.50 18.37 -35.19
C PHE A 59 14.05 17.69 -36.45
N ILE A 60 13.82 16.39 -36.62
CA ILE A 60 14.26 15.64 -37.82
C ILE A 60 13.58 16.17 -39.10
N ALA A 61 12.33 16.60 -39.00
CA ALA A 61 11.59 17.21 -40.09
C ALA A 61 12.08 18.63 -40.48
N GLY A 62 13.05 19.20 -39.74
CA GLY A 62 13.63 20.51 -40.01
C GLY A 62 12.73 21.69 -39.62
N THR A 63 11.63 21.44 -38.92
CA THR A 63 10.68 22.47 -38.46
C THR A 63 11.14 23.20 -37.20
N ILE A 64 12.07 22.64 -36.43
CA ILE A 64 12.58 23.22 -35.18
C ILE A 64 14.10 23.42 -35.26
N ALA A 65 14.58 24.58 -34.80
CA ALA A 65 16.01 24.85 -34.65
C ALA A 65 16.62 24.01 -33.50
N GLN A 66 17.84 23.49 -33.71
CA GLN A 66 18.57 22.67 -32.74
C GLN A 66 18.63 23.30 -31.32
N ALA A 67 18.83 24.61 -31.23
CA ALA A 67 18.88 25.33 -29.95
C ALA A 67 17.57 25.26 -29.16
N VAL A 68 16.42 25.28 -29.85
CA VAL A 68 15.10 25.18 -29.22
C VAL A 68 14.86 23.76 -28.72
N PHE A 69 15.23 22.75 -29.51
CA PHE A 69 15.11 21.34 -29.12
C PHE A 69 15.94 21.01 -27.87
N VAL A 70 17.21 21.45 -27.83
CA VAL A 70 18.10 21.23 -26.67
C VAL A 70 17.53 21.88 -25.41
N LYS A 71 16.97 23.10 -25.52
CA LYS A 71 16.34 23.79 -24.39
C LYS A 71 15.11 23.01 -23.88
N THR A 72 14.25 22.55 -24.78
CA THR A 72 13.06 21.74 -24.41
C THR A 72 13.46 20.44 -23.73
N LEU A 73 14.48 19.75 -24.24
CA LEU A 73 15.00 18.51 -23.65
C LEU A 73 15.51 18.74 -22.22
N PHE A 74 16.22 19.84 -21.98
CA PHE A 74 16.72 20.20 -20.64
C PHE A 74 15.59 20.47 -19.64
N VAL A 75 14.53 21.15 -20.08
CA VAL A 75 13.32 21.39 -19.27
C VAL A 75 12.63 20.07 -18.94
N LEU A 76 12.41 19.21 -19.94
CA LEU A 76 11.77 17.91 -19.74
C LEU A 76 12.59 17.00 -18.82
N ALA A 77 13.92 16.97 -18.97
CA ALA A 77 14.81 16.21 -18.09
C ALA A 77 14.73 16.71 -16.64
N SER A 78 14.72 18.03 -16.45
CA SER A 78 14.61 18.64 -15.12
C SER A 78 13.27 18.32 -14.45
N VAL A 79 12.16 18.39 -15.20
CA VAL A 79 10.82 18.01 -14.73
C VAL A 79 10.78 16.51 -14.39
N PHE A 80 11.34 15.65 -15.23
CA PHE A 80 11.39 14.21 -15.00
C PHE A 80 12.14 13.87 -13.71
N ILE A 81 13.31 14.47 -13.49
CA ILE A 81 14.09 14.27 -12.26
C ILE A 81 13.28 14.73 -11.04
N GLY A 82 12.66 15.92 -11.11
CA GLY A 82 11.83 16.45 -10.02
C GLY A 82 10.67 15.51 -9.66
N ILE A 83 9.93 15.03 -10.65
CA ILE A 83 8.82 14.09 -10.46
C ILE A 83 9.32 12.76 -9.89
N SER A 84 10.45 12.25 -10.42
CA SER A 84 11.01 10.98 -9.95
C SER A 84 11.45 11.05 -8.49
N LEU A 85 12.00 12.18 -8.05
CA LEU A 85 12.33 12.43 -6.63
C LEU A 85 11.08 12.47 -5.76
N ILE A 86 10.06 13.25 -6.15
CA ILE A 86 8.78 13.34 -5.42
C ILE A 86 8.14 11.96 -5.28
N ARG A 87 8.15 11.17 -6.36
CA ARG A 87 7.64 9.80 -6.37
C ARG A 87 8.42 8.88 -5.44
N THR A 88 9.75 9.00 -5.41
CA THR A 88 10.60 8.19 -4.53
C THR A 88 10.29 8.47 -3.07
N ILE A 89 10.16 9.75 -2.70
CA ILE A 89 9.77 10.18 -1.36
C ILE A 89 8.34 9.69 -1.03
N GLY A 90 7.41 9.84 -1.98
CA GLY A 90 6.03 9.38 -1.82
C GLY A 90 5.93 7.87 -1.62
N LYS A 91 6.71 7.07 -2.36
CA LYS A 91 6.81 5.61 -2.19
C LYS A 91 7.37 5.25 -0.81
N TRP A 92 8.42 5.93 -0.37
CA TRP A 92 8.97 5.72 0.96
C TRP A 92 7.94 6.00 2.05
N PHE A 93 7.21 7.12 1.95
CA PHE A 93 6.14 7.47 2.88
C PHE A 93 4.99 6.45 2.86
N ASN A 94 4.64 5.94 1.67
CA ASN A 94 3.63 4.90 1.52
C ASN A 94 4.01 3.61 2.26
N ILE A 95 5.24 3.12 2.06
CA ILE A 95 5.76 1.93 2.73
C ILE A 95 5.81 2.16 4.24
N HIS A 96 6.25 3.33 4.69
CA HIS A 96 6.30 3.66 6.11
C HIS A 96 4.90 3.63 6.75
N LEU A 97 3.92 4.31 6.15
CA LEU A 97 2.53 4.29 6.63
C LEU A 97 1.92 2.89 6.63
N LEU A 98 2.19 2.10 5.58
CA LEU A 98 1.72 0.73 5.48
C LEU A 98 2.26 -0.14 6.62
N ASN A 99 3.56 -0.04 6.90
CA ASN A 99 4.19 -0.81 7.98
C ASN A 99 3.67 -0.40 9.36
N VAL A 100 3.45 0.90 9.59
CA VAL A 100 2.87 1.39 10.84
C VAL A 100 1.44 0.89 11.03
N LEU A 101 0.63 0.98 9.98
CA LEU A 101 -0.75 0.48 10.01
C LEU A 101 -0.80 -1.02 10.25
N ASP A 102 0.03 -1.80 9.55
CA ASP A 102 0.09 -3.26 9.71
C ASP A 102 0.49 -3.66 11.13
N ALA A 103 1.52 -3.02 11.69
CA ALA A 103 1.94 -3.24 13.07
C ALA A 103 0.82 -2.93 14.08
N GLN A 104 0.08 -1.84 13.88
CA GLN A 104 -1.06 -1.48 14.74
C GLN A 104 -2.20 -2.48 14.64
N LEU A 105 -2.59 -2.87 13.42
CA LEU A 105 -3.65 -3.85 13.19
C LEU A 105 -3.31 -5.21 13.82
N ILE A 106 -2.07 -5.68 13.65
CA ILE A 106 -1.58 -6.92 14.26
C ILE A 106 -1.60 -6.81 15.78
N TRP A 107 -1.15 -5.68 16.34
CA TRP A 107 -1.15 -5.47 17.78
C TRP A 107 -2.56 -5.49 18.37
N GLU A 108 -3.52 -4.83 17.73
CA GLU A 108 -4.91 -4.85 18.17
C GLU A 108 -5.56 -6.22 18.07
N LEU A 109 -5.29 -6.95 16.99
CA LEU A 109 -5.74 -8.32 16.81
C LEU A 109 -5.23 -9.20 17.96
N LYS A 110 -3.92 -9.18 18.22
CA LYS A 110 -3.30 -9.97 19.29
C LYS A 110 -3.88 -9.58 20.64
N ARG A 111 -4.00 -8.28 20.95
CA ARG A 111 -4.59 -7.78 22.20
C ARG A 111 -6.04 -8.26 22.40
N LYS A 112 -6.89 -8.14 21.37
CA LYS A 112 -8.31 -8.53 21.43
C LYS A 112 -8.47 -10.01 21.72
N TYR A 113 -7.77 -10.88 20.98
CA TYR A 113 -7.89 -12.33 21.16
C TYR A 113 -7.18 -12.83 22.41
N PHE A 114 -6.04 -12.23 22.79
CA PHE A 114 -5.35 -12.58 24.02
C PHE A 114 -6.21 -12.28 25.26
N ASN A 115 -6.78 -11.07 25.34
CA ASN A 115 -7.68 -10.70 26.43
C ASN A 115 -8.93 -11.58 26.48
N HIS A 116 -9.45 -11.97 25.31
CA HIS A 116 -10.57 -12.91 25.24
C HIS A 116 -10.20 -14.28 25.81
N ILE A 117 -9.03 -14.83 25.44
CA ILE A 117 -8.54 -16.13 25.93
C ILE A 117 -8.34 -16.11 27.45
N LEU A 118 -7.77 -15.03 28.00
CA LEU A 118 -7.57 -14.88 29.45
C LEU A 118 -8.87 -14.87 30.25
N GLY A 119 -9.98 -14.43 29.66
CA GLY A 119 -11.29 -14.40 30.30
C GLY A 119 -12.05 -15.73 30.24
N LEU A 120 -11.48 -16.78 29.64
CA LEU A 120 -12.15 -18.08 29.51
C LEU A 120 -12.07 -18.91 30.81
N SER A 121 -12.98 -19.86 30.95
CA SER A 121 -13.10 -20.69 32.16
C SER A 121 -11.87 -21.60 32.38
N HIS A 122 -11.66 -22.02 33.63
CA HIS A 122 -10.61 -22.98 33.98
C HIS A 122 -10.68 -24.26 33.13
N SER A 123 -11.89 -24.76 32.85
CA SER A 123 -12.09 -25.94 31.99
C SER A 123 -11.54 -25.76 30.59
N PHE A 124 -11.62 -24.54 30.02
CA PHE A 124 -11.08 -24.25 28.70
C PHE A 124 -9.55 -24.39 28.70
N HIS A 125 -8.89 -23.85 29.71
CA HIS A 125 -7.43 -23.88 29.87
C HIS A 125 -6.88 -25.27 30.19
N THR A 126 -7.65 -26.14 30.85
CA THR A 126 -7.24 -27.53 31.11
C THR A 126 -7.42 -28.45 29.90
N THR A 127 -8.34 -28.14 28.98
CA THR A 127 -8.62 -28.97 27.80
C THR A 127 -7.78 -28.58 26.58
N HIS A 128 -7.34 -27.33 26.47
CA HIS A 128 -6.53 -26.82 25.35
C HIS A 128 -5.06 -26.66 25.74
N ARG A 129 -4.15 -27.18 24.91
CA ARG A 129 -2.71 -27.03 25.14
C ARG A 129 -2.29 -25.58 24.93
N THR A 130 -1.59 -24.98 25.88
CA THR A 130 -1.08 -23.60 25.78
C THR A 130 -0.31 -23.34 24.49
N GLY A 131 0.51 -24.31 24.04
CA GLY A 131 1.26 -24.19 22.79
C GLY A 131 0.39 -24.04 21.53
N SER A 132 -0.80 -24.67 21.49
CA SER A 132 -1.71 -24.50 20.35
C SER A 132 -2.44 -23.16 20.37
N LEU A 133 -2.65 -22.57 21.55
CA LEU A 133 -3.20 -21.21 21.69
C LEU A 133 -2.18 -20.15 21.28
N ILE A 134 -0.92 -20.27 21.72
CA ILE A 134 0.17 -19.36 21.34
C ILE A 134 0.41 -19.41 19.83
N SER A 135 0.41 -20.60 19.23
CA SER A 135 0.60 -20.77 17.78
C SER A 135 -0.50 -20.12 16.94
N ARG A 136 -1.70 -19.87 17.49
CA ARG A 136 -2.79 -19.18 16.77
C ARG A 136 -2.71 -17.66 16.89
N LEU A 137 -1.94 -17.16 17.85
CA LEU A 137 -1.77 -15.72 18.11
C LEU A 137 -0.51 -15.14 17.44
N ASN A 138 0.45 -16.00 17.09
CA ASN A 138 1.69 -15.63 16.41
C ASN A 138 1.53 -15.59 14.91
#